data_AF-A0A2N2KHZ6-F1
#
_entry.id   AF-A0A2N2KHZ6-F1
#
_cell.length_a   1.000
_cell.length_b   1.000
_cell.length_c   1.000
_cell.angle_alpha   90.00
_cell.angle_beta   90.00
_cell.angle_gamma   90.00
#
_symmetry.space_group_name_H-M   'P 1'
#
loop_
_entity.id
_entity.type
_entity.pdbx_description
1 polymer ?
#
loop_
_entity_poly.entity_id
_entity_poly.type
_entity_poly.pdbx_seq_one_letter_code
_entity_poly.pdbx_strand_id
1 'polypeptide(L)'
;MQDDGSNIKQCKYCTSDIPSPAKICPVCKSNQKWYLNYFRISDVFLFASLSVSLLMVIFSYLNFHEAREERVKAGVALTTANDAATKASAAVMSADDAATRVSKAEASVNGTVARVRQIEQSSVDMNNKTKQIQMKTDSGLKVFESNLKDIKDDADTLAIYYNAKGGNRSAHNVLIRLSNQGESRKGMLVKSLLSDSNLYYHDYKYSLLTQQVINKNTKQHYRPSAEKMYDRIYNDSDVSMREAYINEIAQRDLKYFVHDLVKITREDPNLKVACRAEKAIESLTGKKFENYPPYNGVQLWWDQEGNKDNRYSNSIHRLSEMPANFGEKDFDRVLVLLKEIIESRQGMCQSHASIAEIYLVKGDKDKAKEHYKVAIDQCDDVYLAKIRYAALLYQEGKKMEAFEMLSKTKQYFDDVAAFERMCRSLLPDISKEDGFTKIFNDK
;
A
#
# COMPACT_ATOMS: atom_id res chain seq x y z
N MET A 1 86.91 5.80 45.21
CA MET A 1 85.62 6.25 44.60
C MET A 1 84.54 5.47 45.31
N GLN A 2 83.95 6.09 46.32
CA GLN A 2 82.78 5.57 47.03
C GLN A 2 81.62 5.68 46.06
N ASP A 3 80.99 4.54 45.74
CA ASP A 3 79.85 4.44 44.86
C ASP A 3 78.60 4.76 45.68
N ASP A 4 78.12 5.98 45.48
CA ASP A 4 76.99 6.61 46.14
C ASP A 4 75.71 5.85 45.77
N GLY A 5 75.06 5.33 46.81
CA GLY A 5 73.87 4.48 46.76
C GLY A 5 72.93 4.81 45.60
N SER A 6 73.00 3.99 44.56
CA SER A 6 72.20 4.16 43.36
C SER A 6 70.71 4.21 43.73
N ASN A 7 70.07 5.33 43.44
CA ASN A 7 68.63 5.53 43.62
C ASN A 7 67.88 4.59 42.67
N ILE A 8 67.53 3.39 43.14
CA ILE A 8 66.72 2.41 42.43
C ILE A 8 65.25 2.73 42.71
N LYS A 9 64.42 2.76 41.66
CA LYS A 9 62.96 2.87 41.77
C LYS A 9 62.31 1.62 41.19
N GLN A 10 61.14 1.23 41.67
CA GLN A 10 60.43 0.07 41.13
C GLN A 10 59.56 0.46 39.94
N CYS A 11 59.49 -0.43 38.93
CA CYS A 11 58.58 -0.27 37.81
C CYS A 11 57.13 -0.38 38.29
N LYS A 12 56.29 0.60 37.93
CA LYS A 12 54.87 0.63 38.31
C LYS A 12 54.04 -0.57 37.80
N TYR A 13 54.48 -1.24 36.74
CA TYR A 13 53.70 -2.31 36.09
C TYR A 13 54.15 -3.73 36.44
N CYS A 14 55.46 -3.99 36.55
CA CYS A 14 56.00 -5.33 36.82
C CYS A 14 56.85 -5.40 38.09
N THR A 15 56.87 -4.33 38.89
CA THR A 15 57.59 -4.20 40.18
C THR A 15 59.10 -4.43 40.13
N SER A 16 59.70 -4.64 38.96
CA SER A 16 61.14 -4.83 38.81
C SER A 16 61.91 -3.53 39.08
N ASP A 17 63.07 -3.66 39.72
CA ASP A 17 63.97 -2.56 40.02
C ASP A 17 64.53 -1.94 38.73
N ILE A 18 64.47 -0.61 38.64
CA ILE A 18 64.99 0.17 37.52
C ILE A 18 65.89 1.31 38.03
N PRO A 19 66.99 1.62 37.34
CA PRO A 19 67.81 2.79 37.66
C PRO A 19 66.94 4.06 37.62
N SER A 20 67.07 4.98 38.58
CA SER A 20 66.27 6.22 38.59
C SER A 20 66.25 7.04 37.29
N PRO A 21 67.33 7.13 36.48
CA PRO A 21 67.26 7.86 35.20
C PRO A 21 66.48 7.10 34.11
N ALA A 22 66.22 5.80 34.28
CA ALA A 22 65.48 5.03 33.29
C ALA A 22 63.99 5.45 33.31
N LYS A 23 63.49 5.89 32.15
CA LYS A 23 62.06 6.23 31.94
C LYS A 23 61.18 5.03 31.61
N ILE A 24 61.77 3.95 31.09
CA ILE A 24 61.04 2.77 30.62
C ILE A 24 61.70 1.52 31.21
N CYS A 25 60.90 0.63 31.80
CA CYS A 25 61.38 -0.64 32.33
C CYS A 25 61.80 -1.59 31.19
N PRO A 26 63.01 -2.17 31.22
CA PRO A 26 63.48 -3.06 30.17
C PRO A 26 62.62 -4.33 30.04
N VAL A 27 62.07 -4.83 31.15
CA VAL A 27 61.15 -5.98 31.17
C VAL A 27 59.83 -5.63 30.46
N CYS A 28 59.20 -4.50 30.81
CA CYS A 28 57.97 -4.05 30.15
C CYS A 28 58.18 -3.64 28.68
N LYS A 29 59.36 -3.11 28.33
CA LYS A 29 59.71 -2.75 26.95
C LYS A 29 59.75 -3.97 26.03
N SER A 30 60.18 -5.12 26.55
CA SER A 30 60.15 -6.38 25.82
C SER A 30 58.72 -6.82 25.50
N ASN A 31 57.80 -6.66 26.46
CA ASN A 31 56.38 -6.97 26.27
C ASN A 31 55.62 -5.95 25.38
N GLN A 32 56.09 -4.72 25.23
CA GLN A 32 55.49 -3.78 24.27
C GLN A 32 55.71 -4.18 22.81
N LYS A 33 56.80 -4.91 22.49
CA LYS A 33 57.00 -5.48 21.15
C LYS A 33 56.10 -6.68 20.87
N TRP A 34 55.55 -7.33 21.90
CA TRP A 34 54.63 -8.44 21.74
C TRP A 34 53.30 -7.99 21.10
N TYR A 35 52.79 -6.80 21.46
CA TYR A 35 51.55 -6.24 20.89
C TYR A 35 51.68 -5.93 19.39
N LEU A 36 52.86 -5.53 18.92
CA LEU A 36 53.11 -5.26 17.49
C LEU A 36 53.30 -6.54 16.67
N ASN A 37 53.75 -7.64 17.28
CA ASN A 37 53.77 -8.96 16.65
C ASN A 37 52.41 -9.67 16.69
N TYR A 38 51.46 -9.18 17.48
CA TYR A 38 50.10 -9.71 17.53
C TYR A 38 49.25 -9.23 16.35
N PHE A 39 49.56 -8.07 15.76
CA PHE A 39 49.07 -7.69 14.43
C PHE A 39 49.76 -8.53 13.36
N ARG A 40 49.37 -9.80 13.28
CA ARG A 40 49.76 -10.70 12.20
C ARG A 40 49.27 -10.12 10.88
N ILE A 41 49.98 -10.43 9.80
CA ILE A 41 49.59 -10.14 8.40
C ILE A 41 48.09 -10.45 8.15
N SER A 42 47.50 -11.41 8.86
CA SER A 42 46.07 -11.74 8.83
C SER A 42 45.14 -10.56 9.15
N ASP A 43 45.51 -9.67 10.06
CA ASP A 43 44.64 -8.57 10.49
C ASP A 43 44.60 -7.46 9.42
N VAL A 44 45.72 -7.24 8.72
CA VAL A 44 45.77 -6.35 7.55
C VAL A 44 44.86 -6.88 6.44
N PHE A 45 44.82 -8.20 6.22
CA PHE A 45 43.89 -8.82 5.28
C PHE A 45 42.42 -8.68 5.72
N LEU A 46 42.14 -8.71 7.02
CA LEU A 46 40.79 -8.54 7.53
C LEU A 46 40.28 -7.09 7.35
N PHE A 47 41.13 -6.10 7.59
CA PHE A 47 40.79 -4.70 7.28
C PHE A 47 40.64 -4.45 5.78
N ALA A 48 41.48 -5.08 4.95
CA ALA A 48 41.36 -4.98 3.50
C ALA A 48 40.05 -5.62 2.99
N SER A 49 39.66 -6.80 3.51
CA SER A 49 38.43 -7.47 3.08
C SER A 49 37.17 -6.73 3.55
N LEU A 50 37.18 -6.16 4.76
CA LEU A 50 36.12 -5.28 5.24
C LEU A 50 35.99 -4.01 4.39
N SER A 51 37.11 -3.41 4.00
CA SER A 51 37.13 -2.23 3.13
C SER A 51 36.56 -2.52 1.74
N VAL A 52 36.94 -3.65 1.14
CA VAL A 52 36.39 -4.09 -0.16
C VAL A 52 34.89 -4.38 -0.06
N SER A 53 34.45 -5.04 1.02
CA SER A 53 33.03 -5.33 1.25
C SER A 53 32.21 -4.05 1.40
N LEU A 54 32.73 -3.07 2.14
CA LEU A 54 32.10 -1.76 2.29
C LEU A 54 32.02 -1.01 0.95
N LEU A 55 33.09 -1.04 0.15
CA LEU A 55 33.10 -0.45 -1.19
C LEU A 55 32.06 -1.10 -2.10
N MET A 56 31.92 -2.42 -2.08
CA MET A 56 30.90 -3.13 -2.88
C MET A 56 29.48 -2.74 -2.48
N VAL A 57 29.20 -2.55 -1.18
CA VAL A 57 27.90 -2.05 -0.70
C VAL A 57 27.65 -0.61 -1.20
N ILE A 58 28.67 0.25 -1.14
CA ILE A 58 28.57 1.63 -1.64
C ILE A 58 28.30 1.64 -3.15
N PHE A 59 29.02 0.85 -3.96
CA PHE A 59 28.76 0.74 -5.39
C PHE A 59 27.37 0.19 -5.70
N SER A 60 26.91 -0.81 -4.94
CA SER A 60 25.57 -1.37 -5.11
C SER A 60 24.48 -0.34 -4.78
N TYR A 61 24.69 0.47 -3.74
CA TYR A 61 23.80 1.58 -3.39
C TYR A 61 23.77 2.67 -4.47
N LEU A 62 24.92 3.06 -5.03
CA LEU A 62 25.01 4.04 -6.11
C LEU A 62 24.28 3.55 -7.37
N ASN A 63 24.51 2.30 -7.78
CA ASN A 63 23.82 1.70 -8.93
C ASN A 63 22.30 1.62 -8.70
N PHE A 64 21.86 1.29 -7.48
CA PHE A 64 20.44 1.28 -7.15
C PHE A 64 19.83 2.68 -7.21
N HIS A 65 20.55 3.71 -6.74
CA HIS A 65 20.10 5.09 -6.80
C HIS A 65 19.97 5.58 -8.25
N GLU A 66 20.95 5.29 -9.11
CA GLU A 66 20.91 5.64 -10.54
C GLU A 66 19.74 4.94 -11.26
N ALA A 67 19.56 3.63 -11.04
CA ALA A 67 18.44 2.89 -11.61
C ALA A 67 17.07 3.40 -11.12
N ARG A 68 16.98 3.91 -9.89
CA ARG A 68 15.76 4.51 -9.34
C ARG A 68 15.47 5.85 -10.03
N GLU A 69 16.47 6.69 -10.24
CA GLU A 69 16.31 7.94 -10.99
C GLU A 69 15.87 7.69 -12.43
N GLU A 70 16.46 6.71 -13.12
CA GLU A 70 16.06 6.35 -14.49
C GLU A 70 14.62 5.84 -14.55
N ARG A 71 14.18 5.03 -13.57
CA ARG A 71 12.76 4.59 -13.49
C ARG A 71 11.80 5.76 -13.26
N VAL A 72 12.18 6.73 -12.44
CA VAL A 72 11.36 7.94 -12.23
C VAL A 72 11.30 8.77 -13.51
N LYS A 73 12.42 8.98 -14.20
CA LYS A 73 12.48 9.67 -15.50
C LYS A 73 11.62 8.95 -16.56
N ALA A 74 11.71 7.62 -16.64
CA ALA A 74 10.89 6.81 -17.55
C ALA A 74 9.40 6.89 -17.20
N GLY A 75 9.05 6.90 -15.91
CA GLY A 75 7.68 7.08 -15.44
C GLY A 75 7.10 8.44 -15.85
N VAL A 76 7.85 9.53 -15.64
CA VAL A 76 7.47 10.88 -16.05
C VAL A 76 7.37 10.99 -17.58
N ALA A 77 8.26 10.35 -18.32
CA ALA A 77 8.20 10.30 -19.79
C ALA A 77 6.95 9.55 -20.27
N LEU A 78 6.60 8.42 -19.63
CA LEU A 78 5.39 7.65 -19.96
C LEU A 78 4.12 8.45 -19.66
N THR A 79 4.04 9.13 -18.52
CA THR A 79 2.88 9.99 -18.20
C THR A 79 2.77 11.15 -19.17
N THR A 80 3.89 11.77 -19.54
CA THR A 80 3.92 12.86 -20.54
C THR A 80 3.48 12.37 -21.92
N ALA A 81 3.91 11.17 -22.33
CA ALA A 81 3.50 10.55 -23.59
C ALA A 81 2.00 10.21 -23.60
N ASN A 82 1.47 9.67 -22.51
CA ASN A 82 0.05 9.39 -22.37
C ASN A 82 -0.77 10.70 -22.40
N ASP A 83 -0.35 11.73 -21.67
CA ASP A 83 -0.99 13.05 -21.69
C ASP A 83 -0.99 13.65 -23.10
N ALA A 84 0.13 13.56 -23.83
CA ALA A 84 0.23 13.99 -25.22
C ALA A 84 -0.69 13.20 -26.14
N ALA A 85 -0.81 11.88 -25.96
CA ALA A 85 -1.72 11.03 -26.72
C ALA A 85 -3.20 11.41 -26.47
N THR A 86 -3.59 11.65 -25.22
CA THR A 86 -4.94 12.15 -24.89
C THR A 86 -5.21 13.53 -25.48
N LYS A 87 -4.24 14.46 -25.44
CA LYS A 87 -4.38 15.78 -26.07
C LYS A 87 -4.50 15.69 -27.59
N ALA A 88 -3.73 14.81 -28.23
CA ALA A 88 -3.82 14.55 -29.66
C ALA A 88 -5.18 13.96 -30.04
N SER A 89 -5.70 12.99 -29.26
CA SER A 89 -7.03 12.43 -29.47
C SER A 89 -8.14 13.49 -29.32
N ALA A 90 -8.04 14.35 -28.31
CA ALA A 90 -8.97 15.48 -28.15
C ALA A 90 -8.89 16.49 -29.31
N ALA A 91 -7.69 16.76 -29.83
CA ALA A 91 -7.49 17.64 -30.99
C ALA A 91 -8.10 17.04 -32.26
N VAL A 92 -7.96 15.73 -32.49
CA VAL A 92 -8.61 15.02 -33.61
C VAL A 92 -10.13 15.12 -33.51
N MET A 93 -10.70 14.87 -32.32
CA MET A 93 -12.15 15.02 -32.11
C MET A 93 -12.63 16.46 -32.34
N SER A 94 -11.85 17.46 -31.93
CA SER A 94 -12.16 18.86 -32.19
C SER A 94 -12.04 19.22 -33.68
N ALA A 95 -11.12 18.62 -34.41
CA ALA A 95 -10.96 18.80 -35.85
C ALA A 95 -12.13 18.17 -36.62
N ASP A 96 -12.59 16.98 -36.21
CA ASP A 96 -13.77 16.33 -36.78
C ASP A 96 -15.06 17.12 -36.52
N ASP A 97 -15.23 17.68 -35.32
CA ASP A 97 -16.35 18.58 -35.01
C ASP A 97 -16.27 19.86 -35.87
N ALA A 98 -15.08 20.45 -36.02
CA ALA A 98 -14.87 21.60 -36.88
C ALA A 98 -15.17 21.28 -38.36
N ALA A 99 -14.72 20.13 -38.88
CA ALA A 99 -15.02 19.68 -40.23
C ALA A 99 -16.53 19.46 -40.43
N THR A 100 -17.21 18.90 -39.43
CA THR A 100 -18.68 18.74 -39.44
C THR A 100 -19.40 20.09 -39.45
N ARG A 101 -18.90 21.08 -38.69
CA ARG A 101 -19.42 22.44 -38.70
C ARG A 101 -19.17 23.15 -40.02
N VAL A 102 -18.01 22.97 -40.64
CA VAL A 102 -17.69 23.51 -41.96
C VAL A 102 -18.60 22.90 -43.02
N SER A 103 -18.81 21.58 -43.02
CA SER A 103 -19.75 20.92 -43.94
C SER A 103 -21.19 21.42 -43.78
N LYS A 104 -21.66 21.62 -42.54
CA LYS A 104 -22.97 22.24 -42.27
C LYS A 104 -23.02 23.71 -42.71
N ALA A 105 -21.93 24.46 -42.52
CA ALA A 105 -21.82 25.84 -42.96
C ALA A 105 -21.80 25.93 -44.50
N GLU A 106 -21.11 25.05 -45.20
CA GLU A 106 -21.12 24.94 -46.66
C GLU A 106 -22.51 24.60 -47.19
N ALA A 107 -23.23 23.67 -46.56
CA ALA A 107 -24.63 23.38 -46.90
C ALA A 107 -25.53 24.61 -46.69
N SER A 108 -25.30 25.36 -45.61
CA SER A 108 -26.01 26.62 -45.33
C SER A 108 -25.65 27.72 -46.32
N VAL A 109 -24.37 27.87 -46.69
CA VAL A 109 -23.88 28.84 -47.68
C VAL A 109 -24.43 28.51 -49.06
N ASN A 110 -24.44 27.25 -49.48
CA ASN A 110 -25.06 26.83 -50.74
C ASN A 110 -26.57 27.10 -50.76
N GLY A 111 -27.25 26.86 -49.63
CA GLY A 111 -28.65 27.26 -49.45
C GLY A 111 -28.87 28.78 -49.38
N THR A 112 -27.84 29.56 -49.05
CA THR A 112 -27.88 31.03 -49.01
C THR A 112 -27.54 31.62 -50.37
N VAL A 113 -26.58 31.06 -51.12
CA VAL A 113 -26.25 31.42 -52.52
C VAL A 113 -27.44 31.14 -53.45
N ALA A 114 -28.21 30.07 -53.20
CA ALA A 114 -29.49 29.83 -53.88
C ALA A 114 -30.54 30.92 -53.59
N ARG A 115 -30.57 31.44 -52.35
CA ARG A 115 -31.48 32.52 -51.93
C ARG A 115 -31.00 33.91 -52.34
N VAL A 116 -29.69 34.14 -52.44
CA VAL A 116 -29.08 35.40 -52.90
C VAL A 116 -29.35 35.61 -54.39
N ARG A 117 -29.32 34.56 -55.22
CA ARG A 117 -29.81 34.62 -56.61
C ARG A 117 -31.29 34.98 -56.72
N GLN A 118 -32.09 34.72 -55.69
CA GLN A 118 -33.50 35.10 -55.61
C GLN A 118 -33.71 36.52 -55.06
N ILE A 119 -32.77 37.02 -54.25
CA ILE A 119 -32.79 38.36 -53.64
C ILE A 119 -32.17 39.43 -54.55
N GLU A 120 -31.29 39.04 -55.49
CA GLU A 120 -30.74 39.92 -56.54
C GLU A 120 -31.83 40.55 -57.44
N GLN A 121 -33.06 40.00 -57.41
CA GLN A 121 -34.25 40.55 -58.06
C GLN A 121 -35.04 41.57 -57.22
N SER A 122 -34.67 41.85 -55.96
CA SER A 122 -35.53 42.61 -55.01
C SER A 122 -34.83 43.75 -54.26
N SER A 123 -33.68 44.25 -54.74
CA SER A 123 -32.76 45.09 -53.94
C SER A 123 -32.96 46.62 -54.01
N VAL A 124 -34.20 47.13 -53.98
CA VAL A 124 -34.45 48.59 -53.78
C VAL A 124 -35.09 48.93 -52.42
N ASP A 125 -35.71 47.97 -51.70
CA ASP A 125 -36.43 48.26 -50.44
C ASP A 125 -35.66 47.98 -49.12
N MET A 126 -34.39 47.57 -49.17
CA MET A 126 -33.70 46.95 -48.02
C MET A 126 -33.04 47.92 -47.02
N ASN A 127 -32.96 49.22 -47.30
CA ASN A 127 -32.15 50.11 -46.46
C ASN A 127 -32.82 50.55 -45.14
N ASN A 128 -34.15 50.41 -45.02
CA ASN A 128 -34.89 50.70 -43.78
C ASN A 128 -35.11 49.47 -42.87
N LYS A 129 -34.91 48.23 -43.38
CA LYS A 129 -35.00 46.99 -42.58
C LYS A 129 -33.72 46.70 -41.78
N THR A 130 -32.57 47.18 -42.22
CA THR A 130 -31.25 46.89 -41.63
C THR A 130 -31.12 47.38 -40.17
N LYS A 131 -31.72 48.53 -39.81
CA LYS A 131 -31.70 49.02 -38.41
C LYS A 131 -32.61 48.22 -37.45
N GLN A 132 -33.71 47.67 -37.94
CA GLN A 132 -34.57 46.78 -37.13
C GLN A 132 -33.99 45.37 -36.99
N ILE A 133 -33.20 44.90 -37.98
CA ILE A 133 -32.48 43.62 -37.90
C ILE A 133 -31.35 43.73 -36.87
N GLN A 134 -30.58 44.83 -36.87
CA GLN A 134 -29.47 45.06 -35.93
C GLN A 134 -29.90 44.92 -34.45
N MET A 135 -31.02 45.56 -34.07
CA MET A 135 -31.59 45.45 -32.70
C MET A 135 -32.09 44.04 -32.36
N LYS A 136 -32.62 43.29 -33.34
CA LYS A 136 -33.03 41.89 -33.13
C LYS A 136 -31.82 40.96 -32.98
N THR A 137 -30.75 41.17 -33.74
CA THR A 137 -29.50 40.42 -33.61
C THR A 137 -28.83 40.62 -32.25
N ASP A 138 -28.82 41.85 -31.71
CA ASP A 138 -28.21 42.11 -30.41
C ASP A 138 -29.01 41.45 -29.26
N SER A 139 -30.35 41.41 -29.38
CA SER A 139 -31.19 40.68 -28.43
C SER A 139 -31.01 39.15 -28.53
N GLY A 140 -30.87 38.62 -29.75
CA GLY A 140 -30.63 37.20 -29.99
C GLY A 140 -29.24 36.76 -29.50
N LEU A 141 -28.22 37.61 -29.66
CA LEU A 141 -26.86 37.34 -29.20
C LEU A 141 -26.80 37.23 -27.67
N LYS A 142 -27.47 38.15 -26.93
CA LYS A 142 -27.52 38.07 -25.46
C LYS A 142 -28.22 36.81 -24.95
N VAL A 143 -29.30 36.39 -25.61
CA VAL A 143 -29.97 35.12 -25.29
C VAL A 143 -29.06 33.93 -25.58
N PHE A 144 -28.34 33.95 -26.70
CA PHE A 144 -27.37 32.91 -27.05
C PHE A 144 -26.20 32.84 -26.04
N GLU A 145 -25.63 33.98 -25.65
CA GLU A 145 -24.57 34.06 -24.64
C GLU A 145 -25.04 33.54 -23.27
N SER A 146 -26.27 33.90 -22.86
CA SER A 146 -26.88 33.36 -21.64
C SER A 146 -27.06 31.85 -21.72
N ASN A 147 -27.57 31.33 -22.84
CA ASN A 147 -27.74 29.89 -23.04
C ASN A 147 -26.39 29.15 -23.06
N LEU A 148 -25.36 29.73 -23.67
CA LEU A 148 -24.02 29.14 -23.70
C LEU A 148 -23.40 29.08 -22.31
N LYS A 149 -23.64 30.10 -21.48
CA LYS A 149 -23.22 30.11 -20.07
C LYS A 149 -23.93 29.00 -19.29
N ASP A 150 -25.24 28.87 -19.42
CA ASP A 150 -26.02 27.80 -18.77
C ASP A 150 -25.53 26.40 -19.19
N ILE A 151 -25.27 26.19 -20.49
CA ILE A 151 -24.74 24.91 -21.01
C ILE A 151 -23.37 24.60 -20.41
N LYS A 152 -22.50 25.61 -20.30
CA LYS A 152 -21.17 25.45 -19.69
C LYS A 152 -21.29 25.09 -18.21
N ASP A 153 -22.15 25.79 -17.46
CA ASP A 153 -22.39 25.51 -16.04
C ASP A 153 -22.97 24.10 -15.82
N ASP A 154 -23.87 23.64 -16.71
CA ASP A 154 -24.41 22.28 -16.69
C ASP A 154 -23.32 21.24 -16.99
N ALA A 155 -22.47 21.49 -17.98
CA ALA A 155 -21.35 20.60 -18.33
C ALA A 155 -20.32 20.48 -17.19
N ASP A 156 -19.95 21.58 -16.56
CA ASP A 156 -19.04 21.59 -15.39
C ASP A 156 -19.67 20.81 -14.21
N THR A 157 -20.98 20.95 -14.02
CA THR A 157 -21.72 20.21 -12.99
C THR A 157 -21.73 18.70 -13.27
N LEU A 158 -21.93 18.30 -14.52
CA LEU A 158 -21.88 16.89 -14.93
C LEU A 158 -20.48 16.30 -14.75
N ALA A 159 -19.42 17.05 -15.05
CA ALA A 159 -18.04 16.62 -14.82
C ALA A 159 -17.78 16.34 -13.32
N ILE A 160 -18.27 17.20 -12.43
CA ILE A 160 -18.18 16.98 -10.97
C ILE A 160 -18.96 15.71 -10.59
N TYR A 161 -20.17 15.51 -11.14
CA TYR A 161 -20.98 14.33 -10.87
C TYR A 161 -20.31 13.03 -11.32
N TYR A 162 -19.73 12.96 -12.52
CA TYR A 162 -19.05 11.75 -12.98
C TYR A 162 -17.78 11.46 -12.17
N ASN A 163 -17.04 12.50 -11.76
CA ASN A 163 -15.93 12.32 -10.81
C ASN A 163 -16.42 11.78 -9.47
N ALA A 164 -17.53 12.32 -8.95
CA ALA A 164 -18.16 11.84 -7.73
C ALA A 164 -18.53 10.36 -7.87
N LYS A 165 -19.30 9.97 -8.89
CA LYS A 165 -19.70 8.58 -9.20
C LYS A 165 -18.50 7.64 -9.40
N GLY A 166 -17.40 8.15 -9.94
CA GLY A 166 -16.13 7.44 -10.05
C GLY A 166 -15.52 7.03 -8.71
N GLY A 167 -15.96 7.65 -7.61
CA GLY A 167 -15.48 7.45 -6.26
C GLY A 167 -14.92 8.71 -5.62
N ASN A 168 -14.78 9.84 -6.31
CA ASN A 168 -14.09 11.01 -5.75
C ASN A 168 -14.95 11.71 -4.67
N ARG A 169 -14.56 11.54 -3.40
CA ARG A 169 -15.26 12.16 -2.25
C ARG A 169 -15.29 13.68 -2.34
N SER A 170 -14.19 14.32 -2.74
CA SER A 170 -14.12 15.78 -2.83
C SER A 170 -15.10 16.33 -3.87
N ALA A 171 -15.22 15.66 -5.01
CA ALA A 171 -16.20 16.01 -6.03
C ALA A 171 -17.64 15.84 -5.51
N HIS A 172 -17.90 14.75 -4.77
CA HIS A 172 -19.19 14.54 -4.14
C HIS A 172 -19.54 15.62 -3.10
N ASN A 173 -18.58 16.03 -2.26
CA ASN A 173 -18.76 17.14 -1.33
C ASN A 173 -19.03 18.48 -2.03
N VAL A 174 -18.47 18.69 -3.24
CA VAL A 174 -18.82 19.84 -4.07
C VAL A 174 -20.28 19.76 -4.52
N LEU A 175 -20.78 18.59 -4.94
CA LEU A 175 -22.21 18.42 -5.26
C LEU A 175 -23.11 18.74 -4.06
N ILE A 176 -22.77 18.28 -2.86
CA ILE A 176 -23.52 18.60 -1.63
C ILE A 176 -23.56 20.12 -1.39
N ARG A 177 -22.43 20.81 -1.56
CA ARG A 177 -22.41 22.27 -1.38
C ARG A 177 -23.23 23.00 -2.45
N LEU A 178 -23.15 22.55 -3.70
CA LEU A 178 -23.91 23.13 -4.81
C LEU A 178 -25.41 22.86 -4.69
N SER A 179 -25.83 21.71 -4.14
CA SER A 179 -27.25 21.38 -3.96
C SER A 179 -27.94 22.30 -2.95
N ASN A 180 -27.17 22.92 -2.05
CA ASN A 180 -27.65 23.88 -1.06
C ASN A 180 -27.87 25.30 -1.62
N GLN A 181 -27.52 25.58 -2.89
CA GLN A 181 -27.67 26.90 -3.53
C GLN A 181 -29.12 27.24 -3.97
N GLY A 182 -30.13 26.71 -3.28
CA GLY A 182 -31.55 27.05 -3.48
C GLY A 182 -32.22 26.40 -4.69
N GLU A 183 -33.25 27.07 -5.23
CA GLU A 183 -34.10 26.61 -6.36
C GLU A 183 -33.60 27.06 -7.74
N SER A 184 -32.34 27.53 -7.83
CA SER A 184 -31.74 27.83 -9.12
C SER A 184 -31.77 26.60 -10.05
N ARG A 185 -31.81 26.82 -11.37
CA ARG A 185 -31.71 25.74 -12.37
C ARG A 185 -30.55 24.78 -12.06
N LYS A 186 -29.38 25.35 -11.75
CA LYS A 186 -28.19 24.61 -11.32
C LYS A 186 -28.43 23.83 -10.03
N GLY A 187 -29.03 24.44 -9.00
CA GLY A 187 -29.38 23.76 -7.76
C GLY A 187 -30.32 22.57 -7.96
N MET A 188 -31.34 22.70 -8.82
CA MET A 188 -32.24 21.60 -9.17
C MET A 188 -31.52 20.46 -9.89
N LEU A 189 -30.69 20.76 -10.89
CA LEU A 189 -29.87 19.77 -11.59
C LEU A 189 -28.96 19.03 -10.59
N VAL A 190 -28.24 19.76 -9.74
CA VAL A 190 -27.33 19.18 -8.75
C VAL A 190 -28.08 18.27 -7.75
N LYS A 191 -29.27 18.67 -7.28
CA LYS A 191 -30.09 17.83 -6.39
C LYS A 191 -30.47 16.50 -7.06
N SER A 192 -30.88 16.54 -8.33
CA SER A 192 -31.18 15.33 -9.10
C SER A 192 -29.96 14.43 -9.24
N LEU A 193 -28.80 15.01 -9.61
CA LEU A 193 -27.54 14.27 -9.77
C LEU A 193 -27.03 13.70 -8.43
N LEU A 194 -27.22 14.42 -7.33
CA LEU A 194 -26.87 13.95 -5.99
C LEU A 194 -27.77 12.78 -5.57
N SER A 195 -29.07 12.84 -5.86
CA SER A 195 -30.00 11.73 -5.62
C SER A 195 -29.62 10.49 -6.41
N ASP A 196 -29.26 10.64 -7.69
CA ASP A 196 -28.77 9.52 -8.52
C ASP A 196 -27.45 8.96 -7.97
N SER A 197 -26.51 9.83 -7.58
CA SER A 197 -25.25 9.40 -6.96
C SER A 197 -25.49 8.61 -5.67
N ASN A 198 -26.48 8.98 -4.86
CA ASN A 198 -26.83 8.27 -3.64
C ASN A 198 -27.40 6.87 -3.94
N LEU A 199 -28.29 6.77 -4.93
CA LEU A 199 -28.81 5.49 -5.39
C LEU A 199 -27.69 4.59 -5.93
N TYR A 200 -26.78 5.15 -6.72
CA TYR A 200 -25.61 4.43 -7.21
C TYR A 200 -24.78 3.81 -6.08
N TYR A 201 -24.50 4.56 -5.02
CA TYR A 201 -23.72 4.04 -3.88
C TYR A 201 -24.49 3.05 -3.02
N HIS A 202 -25.82 3.22 -2.89
CA HIS A 202 -26.68 2.21 -2.30
C HIS A 202 -26.56 0.87 -3.04
N ASP A 203 -26.74 0.88 -4.35
CA ASP A 203 -26.64 -0.33 -5.18
C ASP A 203 -25.22 -0.91 -5.13
N TYR A 204 -24.20 -0.04 -5.18
CA TYR A 204 -22.80 -0.45 -5.11
C TYR A 204 -22.48 -1.19 -3.81
N LYS A 205 -22.94 -0.67 -2.66
CA LYS A 205 -22.76 -1.27 -1.32
C LYS A 205 -23.26 -2.71 -1.28
N TYR A 206 -24.36 -3.03 -1.95
CA TYR A 206 -24.98 -4.36 -1.95
C TYR A 206 -24.67 -5.20 -3.19
N SER A 207 -23.88 -4.69 -4.13
CA SER A 207 -23.48 -5.45 -5.31
C SER A 207 -22.76 -6.76 -4.93
N LEU A 208 -23.18 -7.85 -5.58
CA LEU A 208 -22.66 -9.22 -5.38
C LEU A 208 -21.23 -9.42 -5.88
N LEU A 209 -20.65 -8.43 -6.58
CA LEU A 209 -19.28 -8.46 -7.05
C LEU A 209 -18.32 -8.31 -5.87
N THR A 210 -18.09 -9.39 -5.14
CA THR A 210 -17.05 -9.46 -4.12
C THR A 210 -15.71 -9.65 -4.81
N GLN A 211 -14.95 -8.56 -4.93
CA GLN A 211 -13.54 -8.66 -5.29
C GLN A 211 -12.82 -9.49 -4.23
N GLN A 212 -12.06 -10.46 -4.69
CA GLN A 212 -11.24 -11.35 -3.87
C GLN A 212 -9.79 -10.87 -3.89
N VAL A 213 -9.06 -11.09 -2.79
CA VAL A 213 -7.63 -10.76 -2.75
C VAL A 213 -6.89 -11.77 -3.63
N ILE A 214 -6.34 -11.29 -4.75
CA ILE A 214 -5.59 -12.12 -5.69
C ILE A 214 -4.09 -11.91 -5.46
N ASN A 215 -3.35 -13.01 -5.32
CA ASN A 215 -1.90 -12.94 -5.28
C ASN A 215 -1.35 -12.55 -6.67
N LYS A 216 -0.45 -11.56 -6.70
CA LYS A 216 0.09 -11.00 -7.95
C LYS A 216 0.84 -12.02 -8.81
N ASN A 217 1.48 -12.99 -8.18
CA ASN A 217 2.31 -14.00 -8.83
C ASN A 217 1.47 -15.19 -9.29
N THR A 218 0.64 -15.74 -8.40
CA THR A 218 -0.14 -16.95 -8.71
C THR A 218 -1.43 -16.67 -9.47
N LYS A 219 -1.92 -15.42 -9.45
CA LYS A 219 -3.26 -15.03 -9.94
C LYS A 219 -4.41 -15.81 -9.27
N GLN A 220 -4.14 -16.45 -8.14
CA GLN A 220 -5.13 -17.19 -7.36
C GLN A 220 -5.59 -16.36 -6.16
N HIS A 221 -6.79 -16.69 -5.67
CA HIS A 221 -7.25 -16.20 -4.38
C HIS A 221 -6.26 -16.58 -3.29
N TYR A 222 -6.02 -15.65 -2.37
CA TYR A 222 -5.02 -15.79 -1.34
C TYR A 222 -5.50 -15.06 -0.07
N ARG A 223 -5.36 -15.70 1.09
CA ARG A 223 -5.75 -15.18 2.40
C ARG A 223 -4.59 -14.45 3.08
N PRO A 224 -4.51 -13.10 3.02
CA PRO A 224 -3.46 -12.33 3.67
C PRO A 224 -3.52 -12.39 5.19
N SER A 225 -2.38 -12.12 5.84
CA SER A 225 -2.33 -11.86 7.27
C SER A 225 -3.07 -10.56 7.61
N ALA A 226 -3.48 -10.43 8.88
CA ALA A 226 -4.18 -9.24 9.35
C ALA A 226 -3.32 -7.97 9.21
N GLU A 227 -2.03 -8.08 9.50
CA GLU A 227 -1.05 -6.99 9.39
C GLU A 227 -0.95 -6.50 7.95
N LYS A 228 -0.91 -7.44 6.99
CA LYS A 228 -0.88 -7.09 5.57
C LYS A 228 -2.19 -6.48 5.11
N MET A 229 -3.34 -6.98 5.57
CA MET A 229 -4.63 -6.35 5.30
C MET A 229 -4.66 -4.92 5.82
N TYR A 230 -4.23 -4.71 7.08
CA TYR A 230 -4.16 -3.40 7.71
C TYR A 230 -3.29 -2.41 6.94
N ASP A 231 -2.08 -2.80 6.54
CA ASP A 231 -1.23 -1.95 5.69
C ASP A 231 -1.92 -1.61 4.36
N ARG A 232 -2.49 -2.63 3.71
CA ARG A 232 -2.99 -2.50 2.34
C ARG A 232 -4.30 -1.75 2.22
N ILE A 233 -5.21 -1.84 3.19
CA ILE A 233 -6.45 -1.06 3.17
C ILE A 233 -6.17 0.45 3.20
N TYR A 234 -5.04 0.90 3.75
CA TYR A 234 -4.67 2.33 3.77
C TYR A 234 -3.73 2.72 2.63
N ASN A 235 -2.76 1.85 2.30
CA ASN A 235 -1.62 2.24 1.48
C ASN A 235 -1.65 1.69 0.04
N ASP A 236 -2.56 0.78 -0.31
CA ASP A 236 -2.60 0.27 -1.68
C ASP A 236 -3.16 1.33 -2.64
N SER A 237 -2.49 1.59 -3.75
CA SER A 237 -2.94 2.57 -4.74
C SER A 237 -4.12 2.07 -5.57
N ASP A 238 -4.30 0.76 -5.66
CA ASP A 238 -5.41 0.15 -6.40
C ASP A 238 -6.66 0.08 -5.52
N VAL A 239 -7.65 0.91 -5.86
CA VAL A 239 -8.97 0.96 -5.22
C VAL A 239 -9.61 -0.41 -5.13
N SER A 240 -9.51 -1.22 -6.19
CA SER A 240 -10.11 -2.56 -6.22
C SER A 240 -9.44 -3.50 -5.23
N MET A 241 -8.12 -3.40 -5.08
CA MET A 241 -7.41 -4.21 -4.09
C MET A 241 -7.82 -3.83 -2.66
N ARG A 242 -7.99 -2.53 -2.36
CA ARG A 242 -8.48 -2.07 -1.04
C ARG A 242 -9.88 -2.61 -0.74
N GLU A 243 -10.78 -2.56 -1.72
CA GLU A 243 -12.11 -3.15 -1.60
C GLU A 243 -12.06 -4.67 -1.36
N ALA A 244 -11.16 -5.38 -2.05
CA ALA A 244 -10.95 -6.81 -1.86
C ALA A 244 -10.47 -7.15 -0.43
N TYR A 245 -9.54 -6.37 0.13
CA TYR A 245 -9.09 -6.54 1.52
C TYR A 245 -10.22 -6.27 2.53
N ILE A 246 -11.09 -5.29 2.28
CA ILE A 246 -12.26 -5.03 3.13
C ILE A 246 -13.26 -6.19 3.06
N ASN A 247 -13.48 -6.77 1.88
CA ASN A 247 -14.33 -7.95 1.74
C ASN A 247 -13.74 -9.15 2.50
N GLU A 248 -12.43 -9.37 2.42
CA GLU A 248 -11.73 -10.42 3.15
C GLU A 248 -11.89 -10.27 4.67
N ILE A 249 -11.80 -9.03 5.18
CA ILE A 249 -12.05 -8.69 6.59
C ILE A 249 -13.47 -9.11 7.01
N ALA A 250 -14.48 -8.80 6.19
CA ALA A 250 -15.87 -9.16 6.47
C ALA A 250 -16.11 -10.68 6.39
N GLN A 251 -15.58 -11.35 5.37
CA GLN A 251 -15.74 -12.79 5.16
C GLN A 251 -15.12 -13.62 6.29
N ARG A 252 -14.03 -13.14 6.89
CA ARG A 252 -13.33 -13.80 7.99
C ARG A 252 -13.82 -13.38 9.38
N ASP A 253 -14.88 -12.58 9.47
CA ASP A 253 -15.45 -12.06 10.72
C ASP A 253 -14.40 -11.36 11.62
N LEU A 254 -13.51 -10.55 11.01
CA LEU A 254 -12.41 -9.90 11.72
C LEU A 254 -12.86 -8.61 12.42
N LYS A 255 -13.64 -8.75 13.50
CA LYS A 255 -14.31 -7.64 14.21
C LYS A 255 -13.36 -6.55 14.72
N TYR A 256 -12.11 -6.87 14.99
CA TYR A 256 -11.10 -5.91 15.45
C TYR A 256 -10.70 -4.87 14.40
N PHE A 257 -11.10 -5.04 13.14
CA PHE A 257 -10.98 -4.01 12.11
C PHE A 257 -12.11 -2.99 12.12
N VAL A 258 -13.16 -3.15 12.92
CA VAL A 258 -14.33 -2.25 12.87
C VAL A 258 -13.92 -0.79 13.13
N HIS A 259 -13.02 -0.51 14.08
CA HIS A 259 -12.51 0.86 14.30
C HIS A 259 -11.84 1.43 13.03
N ASP A 260 -10.99 0.65 12.37
CA ASP A 260 -10.32 1.05 11.12
C ASP A 260 -11.30 1.25 9.97
N LEU A 261 -12.29 0.36 9.85
CA LEU A 261 -13.33 0.49 8.85
C LEU A 261 -14.16 1.76 9.08
N VAL A 262 -14.47 2.11 10.34
CA VAL A 262 -15.13 3.39 10.66
C VAL A 262 -14.28 4.57 10.19
N LYS A 263 -12.97 4.54 10.45
CA LYS A 263 -12.05 5.57 9.96
C LYS A 263 -12.04 5.66 8.43
N ILE A 264 -11.99 4.51 7.73
CA ILE A 264 -12.06 4.44 6.27
C ILE A 264 -13.39 5.01 5.78
N THR A 265 -14.53 4.66 6.37
CA THR A 265 -15.81 5.27 5.99
C THR A 265 -15.71 6.80 6.08
N ARG A 266 -15.14 7.36 7.15
CA ARG A 266 -15.03 8.81 7.35
C ARG A 266 -14.01 9.53 6.48
N GLU A 267 -12.89 8.90 6.14
CA GLU A 267 -11.71 9.63 5.64
C GLU A 267 -11.30 9.22 4.22
N ASP A 268 -11.75 8.07 3.71
CA ASP A 268 -11.25 7.55 2.45
C ASP A 268 -11.55 8.48 1.27
N PRO A 269 -10.56 8.92 0.48
CA PRO A 269 -10.82 9.76 -0.69
C PRO A 269 -11.72 9.08 -1.73
N ASN A 270 -11.81 7.75 -1.70
CA ASN A 270 -12.66 6.96 -2.56
C ASN A 270 -13.94 6.47 -1.86
N LEU A 271 -15.09 6.96 -2.33
CA LEU A 271 -16.43 6.62 -1.85
C LEU A 271 -16.78 5.14 -2.02
N LYS A 272 -16.24 4.45 -3.02
CA LYS A 272 -16.49 3.02 -3.23
C LYS A 272 -15.87 2.21 -2.10
N VAL A 273 -14.63 2.54 -1.72
CA VAL A 273 -13.94 1.94 -0.58
C VAL A 273 -14.70 2.24 0.72
N ALA A 274 -15.15 3.47 0.92
CA ALA A 274 -15.98 3.85 2.06
C ALA A 274 -17.30 3.04 2.12
N CYS A 275 -17.99 2.87 0.99
CA CYS A 275 -19.22 2.06 0.93
C CYS A 275 -18.96 0.58 1.25
N ARG A 276 -17.84 0.02 0.78
CA ARG A 276 -17.44 -1.34 1.14
C ARG A 276 -17.11 -1.46 2.62
N ALA A 277 -16.43 -0.48 3.20
CA ALA A 277 -16.14 -0.45 4.63
C ALA A 277 -17.43 -0.41 5.45
N GLU A 278 -18.42 0.41 5.07
CA GLU A 278 -19.73 0.42 5.72
C GLU A 278 -20.41 -0.95 5.63
N LYS A 279 -20.42 -1.58 4.45
CA LYS A 279 -20.99 -2.92 4.26
C LYS A 279 -20.31 -3.96 5.16
N ALA A 280 -18.99 -3.90 5.27
CA ALA A 280 -18.23 -4.78 6.15
C ALA A 280 -18.60 -4.55 7.62
N ILE A 281 -18.74 -3.29 8.05
CA ILE A 281 -19.21 -2.97 9.41
C ILE A 281 -20.60 -3.56 9.66
N GLU A 282 -21.55 -3.45 8.72
CA GLU A 282 -22.87 -4.08 8.88
C GLU A 282 -22.78 -5.59 9.09
N SER A 283 -21.90 -6.25 8.33
CA SER A 283 -21.69 -7.70 8.43
C SER A 283 -21.08 -8.12 9.76
N LEU A 284 -20.09 -7.35 10.26
CA LEU A 284 -19.35 -7.65 11.48
C LEU A 284 -20.15 -7.33 12.76
N THR A 285 -21.04 -6.35 12.68
CA THR A 285 -21.76 -5.79 13.84
C THR A 285 -23.25 -6.16 13.87
N GLY A 286 -23.83 -6.54 12.72
CA GLY A 286 -25.26 -6.73 12.56
C GLY A 286 -26.07 -5.42 12.48
N LYS A 287 -25.43 -4.26 12.60
CA LYS A 287 -26.08 -2.95 12.49
C LYS A 287 -26.37 -2.62 11.02
N LYS A 288 -27.40 -1.83 10.78
CA LYS A 288 -27.77 -1.36 9.43
C LYS A 288 -27.68 0.15 9.36
N PHE A 289 -27.14 0.63 8.24
CA PHE A 289 -26.97 2.05 7.98
C PHE A 289 -27.66 2.39 6.66
N GLU A 290 -28.69 3.24 6.73
CA GLU A 290 -29.54 3.60 5.59
C GLU A 290 -29.25 5.01 5.05
N ASN A 291 -28.35 5.76 5.68
CA ASN A 291 -28.02 7.12 5.27
C ASN A 291 -26.95 7.11 4.17
N TYR A 292 -27.30 7.59 2.97
CA TYR A 292 -26.40 7.73 1.82
C TYR A 292 -25.95 9.18 1.67
N PRO A 293 -24.69 9.49 1.28
CA PRO A 293 -23.45 8.71 1.30
C PRO A 293 -22.82 8.57 2.71
N PRO A 294 -21.84 7.67 2.88
CA PRO A 294 -21.74 6.76 4.03
C PRO A 294 -20.91 7.31 5.21
N TYR A 295 -21.41 8.26 6.01
CA TYR A 295 -20.61 8.75 7.16
C TYR A 295 -21.40 8.84 8.44
N ASN A 296 -22.52 9.54 8.38
CA ASN A 296 -23.12 10.04 9.61
C ASN A 296 -23.72 8.91 10.43
N GLY A 297 -24.32 7.90 9.78
CA GLY A 297 -24.89 6.74 10.49
C GLY A 297 -23.82 5.91 11.20
N VAL A 298 -22.74 5.57 10.48
CA VAL A 298 -21.62 4.79 11.02
C VAL A 298 -20.91 5.56 12.14
N GLN A 299 -20.59 6.84 11.92
CA GLN A 299 -19.90 7.67 12.90
C GLN A 299 -20.76 7.91 14.15
N LEU A 300 -22.05 8.21 13.98
CA LEU A 300 -22.98 8.40 15.10
C LEU A 300 -23.08 7.13 15.94
N TRP A 301 -23.24 5.97 15.29
CA TRP A 301 -23.24 4.68 15.99
C TRP A 301 -21.92 4.42 16.71
N TRP A 302 -20.78 4.71 16.06
CA TRP A 302 -19.46 4.54 16.65
C TRP A 302 -19.29 5.39 17.91
N ASP A 303 -19.69 6.66 17.86
CA ASP A 303 -19.55 7.60 18.98
C ASP A 303 -20.47 7.24 20.15
N GLN A 304 -21.64 6.67 19.88
CA GLN A 304 -22.65 6.33 20.89
C GLN A 304 -22.44 4.95 21.53
N GLU A 305 -22.11 3.95 20.73
CA GLU A 305 -22.14 2.53 21.11
C GLU A 305 -20.86 1.79 20.69
N GLY A 306 -20.45 1.91 19.42
CA GLY A 306 -19.41 1.06 18.83
C GLY A 306 -18.05 1.16 19.54
N ASN A 307 -17.61 2.37 19.89
CA ASN A 307 -16.31 2.59 20.53
C ASN A 307 -16.18 2.00 21.95
N LYS A 308 -17.29 1.56 22.56
CA LYS A 308 -17.32 0.93 23.90
C LYS A 308 -17.12 -0.58 23.87
N ASP A 309 -17.23 -1.20 22.69
CA ASP A 309 -17.08 -2.64 22.53
C ASP A 309 -15.62 -3.01 22.23
N ASN A 310 -14.97 -3.66 23.21
CA ASN A 310 -13.57 -4.07 23.11
C ASN A 310 -13.28 -5.00 21.92
N ARG A 311 -14.29 -5.69 21.37
CA ARG A 311 -14.12 -6.55 20.19
C ARG A 311 -13.76 -5.76 18.93
N TYR A 312 -14.07 -4.46 18.90
CA TYR A 312 -13.81 -3.57 17.78
C TYR A 312 -12.48 -2.81 17.90
N SER A 313 -11.75 -2.99 19.00
CA SER A 313 -10.41 -2.44 19.17
C SER A 313 -9.40 -3.21 18.34
N ASN A 314 -8.55 -2.49 17.59
CA ASN A 314 -7.54 -3.10 16.74
C ASN A 314 -6.36 -3.64 17.59
N SER A 315 -6.16 -4.96 17.60
CA SER A 315 -5.05 -5.62 18.30
C SER A 315 -3.71 -5.50 17.61
N ILE A 316 -3.66 -5.10 16.34
CA ILE A 316 -2.40 -4.96 15.60
C ILE A 316 -1.51 -3.92 16.29
N HIS A 317 -2.13 -2.91 16.93
CA HIS A 317 -1.40 -2.01 17.80
C HIS A 317 -0.78 -2.71 19.02
N ARG A 318 -1.46 -3.68 19.65
CA ARG A 318 -0.88 -4.49 20.73
C ARG A 318 0.25 -5.40 20.24
N LEU A 319 0.16 -5.91 19.00
CA LEU A 319 1.27 -6.62 18.37
C LEU A 319 2.48 -5.69 18.18
N SER A 320 2.25 -4.40 17.89
CA SER A 320 3.34 -3.41 17.80
C SER A 320 3.97 -3.05 19.16
N GLU A 321 3.28 -3.32 20.27
CA GLU A 321 3.83 -3.20 21.63
C GLU A 321 4.76 -4.38 21.99
N MET A 322 4.75 -5.45 21.19
CA MET A 322 5.67 -6.55 21.40
C MET A 322 7.10 -6.09 21.10
N PRO A 323 8.08 -6.45 21.95
CA PRO A 323 9.48 -6.17 21.64
C PRO A 323 9.84 -6.81 20.30
N ALA A 324 10.45 -6.04 19.40
CA ALA A 324 10.93 -6.57 18.11
C ALA A 324 11.88 -7.77 18.31
N ASN A 325 12.62 -7.76 19.44
CA ASN A 325 13.41 -8.87 19.92
C ASN A 325 13.05 -9.09 21.40
N PHE A 326 12.54 -10.25 21.75
CA PHE A 326 12.32 -10.67 23.13
C PHE A 326 13.15 -11.91 23.43
N GLY A 327 13.77 -11.95 24.62
CA GLY A 327 14.61 -13.06 25.03
C GLY A 327 13.81 -14.15 25.72
N GLU A 328 14.45 -15.27 26.06
CA GLU A 328 13.81 -16.36 26.80
C GLU A 328 13.16 -15.91 28.11
N LYS A 329 13.73 -14.89 28.77
CA LYS A 329 13.21 -14.30 30.01
C LYS A 329 11.85 -13.62 29.84
N ASP A 330 11.52 -13.19 28.61
CA ASP A 330 10.30 -12.46 28.29
C ASP A 330 9.18 -13.39 27.79
N PHE A 331 9.48 -14.67 27.52
CA PHE A 331 8.55 -15.60 26.88
C PHE A 331 7.22 -15.74 27.62
N ASP A 332 7.23 -15.81 28.95
CA ASP A 332 5.99 -16.02 29.70
C ASP A 332 5.08 -14.79 29.62
N ARG A 333 5.65 -13.58 29.68
CA ARG A 333 4.90 -12.34 29.50
C ARG A 333 4.35 -12.23 28.07
N VAL A 334 5.17 -12.53 27.07
CA VAL A 334 4.76 -12.47 25.65
C VAL A 334 3.68 -13.50 25.34
N LEU A 335 3.77 -14.72 25.88
CA LEU A 335 2.75 -15.74 25.71
C LEU A 335 1.40 -15.32 26.28
N VAL A 336 1.36 -14.62 27.42
CA VAL A 336 0.10 -14.10 27.98
C VAL A 336 -0.53 -13.09 27.01
N LEU A 337 0.26 -12.12 26.52
CA LEU A 337 -0.23 -11.12 25.56
C LEU A 337 -0.74 -11.77 24.27
N LEU A 338 0.02 -12.71 23.69
CA LEU A 338 -0.38 -13.41 22.46
C LEU A 338 -1.64 -14.26 22.66
N LYS A 339 -1.82 -14.87 23.84
CA LYS A 339 -3.04 -15.62 24.17
C LYS A 339 -4.24 -14.71 24.31
N GLU A 340 -4.12 -13.57 24.99
CA GLU A 340 -5.19 -12.57 25.09
C GLU A 340 -5.60 -12.04 23.71
N ILE A 341 -4.62 -11.84 22.81
CA ILE A 341 -4.82 -11.44 21.42
C ILE A 341 -5.59 -12.52 20.63
N ILE A 342 -5.25 -13.81 20.81
CA ILE A 342 -5.96 -14.93 20.19
C ILE A 342 -7.38 -15.11 20.76
N GLU A 343 -7.54 -15.05 22.09
CA GLU A 343 -8.82 -15.20 22.78
C GLU A 343 -9.81 -14.09 22.40
N SER A 344 -9.30 -12.88 22.17
CA SER A 344 -10.09 -11.77 21.64
C SER A 344 -10.38 -11.87 20.13
N ARG A 345 -9.88 -12.92 19.46
CA ARG A 345 -9.98 -13.20 18.01
C ARG A 345 -9.30 -12.16 17.12
N GLN A 346 -8.22 -11.54 17.59
CA GLN A 346 -7.63 -10.37 16.94
C GLN A 346 -6.21 -10.67 16.42
N GLY A 347 -5.99 -10.98 15.14
CA GLY A 347 -4.63 -11.22 14.60
C GLY A 347 -4.08 -12.62 14.87
N MET A 348 -4.83 -13.64 14.44
CA MET A 348 -4.61 -15.03 14.84
C MET A 348 -3.34 -15.66 14.22
N CYS A 349 -3.09 -15.53 12.92
CA CYS A 349 -2.03 -16.33 12.30
C CYS A 349 -0.60 -15.92 12.72
N GLN A 350 -0.31 -14.63 12.80
CA GLN A 350 1.00 -14.15 13.26
C GLN A 350 1.20 -14.48 14.75
N SER A 351 0.16 -14.30 15.58
CA SER A 351 0.22 -14.64 17.00
C SER A 351 0.48 -16.13 17.21
N HIS A 352 -0.22 -17.00 16.46
CA HIS A 352 0.04 -18.43 16.47
C HIS A 352 1.48 -18.75 16.02
N ALA A 353 1.99 -18.12 14.96
CA ALA A 353 3.38 -18.31 14.54
C ALA A 353 4.39 -17.88 15.61
N SER A 354 4.15 -16.75 16.30
CA SER A 354 5.01 -16.28 17.39
C SER A 354 4.96 -17.19 18.62
N ILE A 355 3.78 -17.71 18.99
CA ILE A 355 3.66 -18.71 20.07
C ILE A 355 4.42 -19.99 19.68
N ALA A 356 4.31 -20.43 18.43
CA ALA A 356 5.01 -21.61 17.95
C ALA A 356 6.54 -21.46 18.03
N GLU A 357 7.08 -20.30 17.67
CA GLU A 357 8.51 -20.00 17.84
C GLU A 357 8.94 -20.06 19.32
N ILE A 358 8.13 -19.51 20.24
CA ILE A 358 8.40 -19.58 21.68
C ILE A 358 8.45 -21.04 22.17
N TYR A 359 7.47 -21.87 21.77
CA TYR A 359 7.48 -23.28 22.14
C TYR A 359 8.65 -24.05 21.52
N LEU A 360 9.03 -23.70 20.29
CA LEU A 360 10.18 -24.29 19.61
C LEU A 360 11.48 -24.00 20.37
N VAL A 361 11.69 -22.77 20.84
CA VAL A 361 12.86 -22.41 21.66
C VAL A 361 12.82 -23.11 23.03
N LYS A 362 11.63 -23.25 23.63
CA LYS A 362 11.44 -24.05 24.87
C LYS A 362 11.62 -25.56 24.66
N GLY A 363 11.82 -26.03 23.42
CA GLY A 363 12.00 -27.45 23.09
C GLY A 363 10.69 -28.25 22.95
N ASP A 364 9.52 -27.60 23.10
CA ASP A 364 8.21 -28.24 22.97
C ASP A 364 7.76 -28.23 21.50
N LYS A 365 8.34 -29.15 20.71
CA LYS A 365 8.10 -29.26 19.27
C LYS A 365 6.64 -29.59 18.93
N ASP A 366 5.96 -30.33 19.78
CA ASP A 366 4.57 -30.73 19.54
C ASP A 366 3.62 -29.54 19.63
N LYS A 367 3.73 -28.71 20.67
CA LYS A 367 2.95 -27.46 20.74
C LYS A 367 3.35 -26.48 19.65
N ALA A 368 4.63 -26.39 19.30
CA ALA A 368 5.06 -25.55 18.18
C ALA A 368 4.36 -25.94 16.87
N LYS A 369 4.31 -27.24 16.54
CA LYS A 369 3.58 -27.75 15.37
C LYS A 369 2.10 -27.41 15.41
N GLU A 370 1.43 -27.59 16.56
CA GLU A 370 0.01 -27.26 16.71
C GLU A 370 -0.26 -25.80 16.35
N HIS A 371 0.52 -24.88 16.94
CA HIS A 371 0.36 -23.46 16.67
C HIS A 371 0.74 -23.07 15.23
N TYR A 372 1.82 -23.63 14.66
CA TYR A 372 2.14 -23.39 13.25
C TYR A 372 1.03 -23.86 12.32
N LYS A 373 0.45 -25.04 12.57
CA LYS A 373 -0.64 -25.57 11.76
C LYS A 373 -1.83 -24.61 11.76
N VAL A 374 -2.23 -24.10 12.93
CA VAL A 374 -3.31 -23.11 13.03
C VAL A 374 -2.98 -21.82 12.26
N ALA A 375 -1.74 -21.33 12.35
CA ALA A 375 -1.31 -20.16 11.59
C ALA A 375 -1.44 -20.36 10.07
N ILE A 376 -1.00 -21.54 9.59
CA ILE A 376 -1.00 -21.93 8.18
C ILE A 376 -2.41 -22.12 7.64
N ASP A 377 -3.31 -22.72 8.42
CA ASP A 377 -4.70 -22.96 8.03
C ASP A 377 -5.49 -21.64 7.90
N GLN A 378 -5.07 -20.59 8.61
CA GLN A 378 -5.74 -19.29 8.64
C GLN A 378 -5.20 -18.28 7.62
N CYS A 379 -3.92 -18.35 7.25
CA CYS A 379 -3.25 -17.37 6.40
C CYS A 379 -2.32 -18.06 5.39
N ASP A 380 -2.33 -17.55 4.16
CA ASP A 380 -1.51 -18.11 3.09
C ASP A 380 -0.10 -17.50 3.03
N ASP A 381 0.11 -16.31 3.58
CA ASP A 381 1.39 -15.56 3.57
C ASP A 381 2.22 -15.70 4.84
N VAL A 382 1.87 -16.59 5.76
CA VAL A 382 2.74 -16.93 6.91
C VAL A 382 3.87 -17.87 6.49
N TYR A 383 4.66 -17.46 5.51
CA TYR A 383 5.69 -18.30 4.88
C TYR A 383 6.73 -18.80 5.88
N LEU A 384 7.12 -17.97 6.87
CA LEU A 384 8.07 -18.38 7.89
C LEU A 384 7.52 -19.54 8.73
N ALA A 385 6.23 -19.48 9.11
CA ALA A 385 5.54 -20.57 9.79
C ALA A 385 5.50 -21.84 8.94
N LYS A 386 5.22 -21.73 7.63
CA LYS A 386 5.25 -22.86 6.69
C LYS A 386 6.63 -23.50 6.61
N ILE A 387 7.69 -22.71 6.50
CA ILE A 387 9.06 -23.23 6.42
C ILE A 387 9.49 -23.88 7.75
N ARG A 388 9.16 -23.28 8.89
CA ARG A 388 9.44 -23.83 10.23
C ARG A 388 8.68 -25.13 10.48
N TYR A 389 7.42 -25.19 10.10
CA TYR A 389 6.63 -26.41 10.20
C TYR A 389 7.18 -27.51 9.28
N ALA A 390 7.54 -27.17 8.04
CA ALA A 390 8.23 -28.10 7.14
C ALA A 390 9.56 -28.60 7.73
N ALA A 391 10.30 -27.76 8.44
CA ALA A 391 11.51 -28.17 9.13
C ALA A 391 11.25 -29.21 10.24
N LEU A 392 10.18 -29.01 11.01
CA LEU A 392 9.75 -29.99 12.02
C LEU A 392 9.31 -31.31 11.39
N LEU A 393 8.56 -31.28 10.29
CA LEU A 393 8.18 -32.47 9.53
C LEU A 393 9.41 -33.22 9.00
N TYR A 394 10.39 -32.50 8.47
CA TYR A 394 11.62 -33.10 7.97
C TYR A 394 12.41 -33.80 9.08
N GLN A 395 12.52 -33.17 10.27
CA GLN A 395 13.17 -33.77 11.45
C GLN A 395 12.47 -35.04 11.94
N GLU A 396 11.16 -35.17 11.70
CA GLU A 396 10.37 -36.38 12.01
C GLU A 396 10.51 -37.47 10.93
N GLY A 397 11.28 -37.24 9.87
CA GLY A 397 11.41 -38.15 8.74
C GLY A 397 10.28 -38.03 7.70
N LYS A 398 9.33 -37.11 7.86
CA LYS A 398 8.22 -36.86 6.92
C LYS A 398 8.67 -35.95 5.76
N LYS A 399 9.73 -36.38 5.07
CA LYS A 399 10.43 -35.58 4.04
C LYS A 399 9.52 -35.15 2.88
N MET A 400 8.62 -36.02 2.44
CA MET A 400 7.69 -35.72 1.33
C MET A 400 6.68 -34.64 1.69
N GLU A 401 6.12 -34.67 2.90
CA GLU A 401 5.18 -33.63 3.38
C GLU A 401 5.87 -32.27 3.50
N ALA A 402 7.11 -32.26 4.03
CA ALA A 402 7.93 -31.04 4.08
C ALA A 402 8.22 -30.47 2.69
N PHE A 403 8.56 -31.34 1.72
CA PHE A 403 8.80 -30.96 0.33
C PHE A 403 7.56 -30.36 -0.33
N GLU A 404 6.40 -31.00 -0.19
CA GLU A 404 5.15 -30.50 -0.77
C GLU A 404 4.79 -29.13 -0.20
N MET A 405 4.93 -28.96 1.12
CA MET A 405 4.68 -27.68 1.79
C MET A 405 5.61 -26.58 1.29
N LEU A 406 6.91 -26.85 1.18
CA LEU A 406 7.89 -25.88 0.68
C LEU A 406 7.65 -25.53 -0.80
N SER A 407 7.27 -26.51 -1.62
CA SER A 407 6.90 -26.29 -3.03
C SER A 407 5.71 -25.33 -3.16
N LYS A 408 4.65 -25.55 -2.37
CA LYS A 408 3.49 -24.64 -2.32
C LYS A 408 3.84 -23.28 -1.72
N THR A 409 4.82 -23.21 -0.83
CA THR A 409 5.24 -21.95 -0.19
C THR A 409 6.07 -21.07 -1.12
N LYS A 410 6.87 -21.68 -2.01
CA LYS A 410 7.71 -20.99 -2.99
C LYS A 410 6.95 -19.94 -3.81
N GLN A 411 5.71 -20.25 -4.22
CA GLN A 411 4.92 -19.39 -5.11
C GLN A 411 4.59 -18.00 -4.52
N TYR A 412 4.77 -17.81 -3.21
CA TYR A 412 4.52 -16.55 -2.52
C TYR A 412 5.76 -15.65 -2.41
N PHE A 413 6.94 -16.10 -2.87
CA PHE A 413 8.18 -15.33 -2.84
C PHE A 413 8.47 -14.71 -4.21
N ASP A 414 8.80 -13.41 -4.22
CA ASP A 414 9.26 -12.72 -5.42
C ASP A 414 10.73 -13.08 -5.74
N ASP A 415 11.54 -13.32 -4.70
CA ASP A 415 12.95 -13.73 -4.81
C ASP A 415 13.11 -15.21 -4.42
N VAL A 416 13.17 -16.09 -5.42
CA VAL A 416 13.40 -17.53 -5.25
C VAL A 416 14.73 -17.81 -4.55
N ALA A 417 15.76 -17.00 -4.77
CA ALA A 417 17.06 -17.18 -4.11
C ALA A 417 16.99 -16.81 -2.61
N ALA A 418 16.20 -15.80 -2.23
CA ALA A 418 15.92 -15.51 -0.82
C ALA A 418 15.16 -16.67 -0.14
N PHE A 419 14.16 -17.23 -0.83
CA PHE A 419 13.45 -18.40 -0.35
C PHE A 419 14.39 -19.60 -0.15
N GLU A 420 15.28 -19.87 -1.10
CA GLU A 420 16.28 -20.93 -0.99
C GLU A 420 17.22 -20.72 0.21
N ARG A 421 17.78 -19.52 0.36
CA ARG A 421 18.66 -19.19 1.50
C ARG A 421 17.94 -19.41 2.83
N MET A 422 16.67 -19.04 2.93
CA MET A 422 15.85 -19.25 4.12
C MET A 422 15.64 -20.74 4.41
N CYS A 423 15.30 -21.54 3.39
CA CYS A 423 15.15 -22.99 3.53
C CYS A 423 16.45 -23.63 4.00
N ARG A 424 17.59 -23.33 3.37
CA ARG A 424 18.90 -23.90 3.74
C ARG A 424 19.33 -23.54 5.17
N SER A 425 18.99 -22.34 5.64
CA SER A 425 19.27 -21.92 7.02
C SER A 425 18.48 -22.73 8.04
N LEU A 426 17.21 -23.05 7.73
CA LEU A 426 16.30 -23.74 8.65
C LEU A 426 16.38 -25.27 8.55
N LEU A 427 16.92 -25.77 7.44
CA LEU A 427 17.03 -27.19 7.11
C LEU A 427 18.45 -27.48 6.60
N PRO A 428 19.48 -27.41 7.48
CA PRO A 428 20.87 -27.59 7.08
C PRO A 428 21.15 -28.98 6.50
N ASP A 429 20.38 -29.98 6.92
CA ASP A 429 20.53 -31.37 6.49
C ASP A 429 19.79 -31.70 5.19
N ILE A 430 19.12 -30.73 4.54
CA ILE A 430 18.52 -30.96 3.22
C ILE A 430 19.62 -31.28 2.21
N SER A 431 19.70 -32.55 1.85
CA SER A 431 20.65 -33.04 0.86
C SER A 431 20.10 -32.82 -0.56
N LYS A 432 21.00 -32.79 -1.55
CA LYS A 432 20.60 -32.82 -2.98
C LYS A 432 19.84 -34.12 -3.33
N GLU A 433 20.09 -35.18 -2.58
CA GLU A 433 19.49 -36.51 -2.79
C GLU A 433 18.02 -36.55 -2.40
N ASP A 434 17.59 -35.68 -1.47
CA ASP A 434 16.19 -35.57 -1.03
C ASP A 434 15.26 -34.89 -2.07
N GLY A 435 15.75 -34.58 -3.27
CA GLY A 435 14.95 -34.00 -4.37
C GLY A 435 14.65 -32.50 -4.25
N PHE A 436 15.04 -31.85 -3.14
CA PHE A 436 14.83 -30.42 -2.89
C PHE A 436 15.46 -29.49 -3.93
N THR A 437 16.49 -29.94 -4.65
CA THR A 437 17.08 -29.19 -5.76
C THR A 437 16.04 -28.84 -6.84
N LYS A 438 15.00 -29.67 -7.03
CA LYS A 438 13.92 -29.38 -7.97
C LYS A 438 13.10 -28.16 -7.55
N ILE A 439 12.85 -27.97 -6.24
CA ILE A 439 12.13 -26.80 -5.73
C ILE A 439 12.85 -25.52 -6.15
N PHE A 440 14.18 -25.48 -6.11
CA PHE A 440 14.94 -24.26 -6.36
C PHE A 440 15.30 -24.05 -7.84
N ASN A 441 15.40 -25.13 -8.62
CA ASN A 441 15.86 -25.06 -10.01
C ASN A 441 14.73 -24.90 -11.04
N ASP A 442 13.48 -25.24 -10.70
CA ASP A 442 12.35 -25.02 -11.60
C ASP A 442 12.06 -23.51 -11.68
N LYS A 443 12.42 -22.90 -12.82
CA LYS A 443 12.18 -21.48 -13.10
C LYS A 443 10.72 -21.18 -13.40
#